data_AF-A0A7S4PQL0-F1
#
_entry.id   AF-A0A7S4PQL0-F1
#
_cell.length_a   1.000
_cell.length_b   1.000
_cell.length_c   1.000
_cell.angle_alpha   90.00
_cell.angle_beta   90.00
_cell.angle_gamma   90.00
#
_symmetry.space_group_name_H-M   'P 1'
#
loop_
_entity.id
_entity.type
_entity.pdbx_description
1 polymer ?
#
loop_
_entity_poly.entity_id
_entity_poly.type
_entity_poly.pdbx_seq_one_letter_code
_entity_poly.pdbx_strand_id
1 'polypeptide(L)'
;AFLHCVVEDKLYIASGSLRKDTGNNFREIYTTGAYEYEPVHDEFGPLKLSHIIRFCQRLDNEMSNFPDCPIVVCAEENNPREFANAALLLGSYLIIKFKTSADKLRKCFAWADDSIFEPYRDASPEEADFFVHLNDCWRAIEKARLRDWIRYGGRSGSWGEYNVNEYEHYDNVANGRLHIIVPGKIVAFQGPKNLRGRKYMDHMGRRLFSPSYYHDIFHAMGVVAVVCLNDAEYPPSDFEDDGFEHHHLFWPPASPAPPDAVASTFLRLATSPRRGILALHCDDGL
;
A
#
# COMPACT_ATOMS: atom_id res chain seq x y z
N ALA A 1 -11.48 26.97 -5.09
CA ALA A 1 -12.20 25.69 -5.06
C ALA A 1 -12.74 25.34 -6.45
N PHE A 2 -12.71 24.07 -6.84
CA PHE A 2 -13.37 23.61 -8.06
C PHE A 2 -14.08 22.27 -7.81
N LEU A 3 -15.09 21.96 -8.63
CA LEU A 3 -15.91 20.76 -8.57
C LEU A 3 -15.88 20.08 -9.94
N HIS A 4 -15.54 18.79 -9.96
CA HIS A 4 -15.49 18.01 -11.19
C HIS A 4 -16.37 16.76 -11.11
N CYS A 5 -17.10 16.48 -12.19
CA CYS A 5 -17.94 15.29 -12.30
C CYS A 5 -17.11 14.09 -12.75
N VAL A 6 -17.14 13.01 -11.95
CA VAL A 6 -16.41 11.77 -12.25
C VAL A 6 -17.37 10.68 -12.74
N VAL A 7 -18.55 10.57 -12.12
CA VAL A 7 -19.67 9.76 -12.58
C VAL A 7 -20.91 10.64 -12.60
N GLU A 8 -21.51 10.77 -13.77
CA GLU A 8 -22.67 11.62 -14.02
C GLU A 8 -23.78 11.38 -12.97
N ASP A 9 -24.26 12.48 -12.39
CA ASP A 9 -25.30 12.56 -11.36
C ASP A 9 -25.06 11.73 -10.08
N LYS A 10 -23.86 11.19 -9.86
CA LYS A 10 -23.57 10.29 -8.73
C LYS A 10 -22.31 10.64 -7.96
N LEU A 11 -21.19 10.86 -8.63
CA LEU A 11 -19.89 11.05 -7.97
C LEU A 11 -19.12 12.22 -8.55
N TYR A 12 -18.68 13.08 -7.65
CA TYR A 12 -17.89 14.25 -7.94
C TYR A 12 -16.65 14.29 -7.05
N ILE A 13 -15.68 15.09 -7.44
CA ILE A 13 -14.48 15.39 -6.64
C ILE A 13 -14.23 16.89 -6.61
N ALA A 14 -13.81 17.41 -5.47
CA ALA A 14 -13.59 18.83 -5.27
C ALA A 14 -12.31 19.13 -4.48
N SER A 15 -11.70 20.26 -4.80
CA SER A 15 -10.67 20.90 -3.99
C SER A 15 -11.32 22.04 -3.20
N GLY A 16 -11.38 21.91 -1.87
CA GLY A 16 -12.08 22.83 -0.97
C GLY A 16 -13.53 22.43 -0.64
N SER A 17 -14.12 23.14 0.35
CA SER A 17 -15.51 22.90 0.80
C SER A 17 -16.52 23.54 -0.15
N LEU A 18 -17.58 22.80 -0.49
CA LEU A 18 -18.66 23.28 -1.37
C LEU A 18 -19.83 23.90 -0.59
N ARG A 19 -19.78 23.85 0.75
CA ARG A 19 -20.85 24.35 1.64
C ARG A 19 -21.23 25.81 1.42
N LYS A 20 -20.41 26.59 0.71
CA LYS A 20 -20.66 28.01 0.49
C LYS A 20 -21.37 28.36 -0.82
N ASP A 21 -21.32 27.51 -1.87
CA ASP A 21 -21.53 28.04 -3.23
C ASP A 21 -22.58 27.35 -4.13
N THR A 22 -23.08 26.15 -3.82
CA THR A 22 -23.79 25.37 -4.88
C THR A 22 -25.29 25.21 -4.74
N GLY A 23 -25.92 25.46 -3.58
CA GLY A 23 -27.37 25.26 -3.39
C GLY A 23 -27.89 23.83 -3.66
N ASN A 24 -26.98 22.90 -3.97
CA ASN A 24 -27.25 21.51 -4.34
C ASN A 24 -27.14 20.60 -3.12
N ASN A 25 -27.96 19.54 -3.10
CA ASN A 25 -28.10 18.61 -1.98
C ASN A 25 -27.03 17.51 -2.04
N PHE A 26 -25.75 17.90 -2.07
CA PHE A 26 -24.62 16.97 -2.09
C PHE A 26 -24.32 16.40 -0.71
N ARG A 27 -23.82 15.16 -0.67
CA ARG A 27 -23.13 14.62 0.50
C ARG A 27 -21.63 14.74 0.32
N GLU A 28 -20.95 15.25 1.33
CA GLU A 28 -19.50 15.49 1.28
C GLU A 28 -18.74 14.40 2.06
N ILE A 29 -17.72 13.82 1.44
CA ILE A 29 -16.74 12.95 2.10
C ILE A 29 -15.40 13.65 2.06
N TYR A 30 -14.97 14.16 3.21
CA TYR A 30 -13.64 14.76 3.38
C TYR A 30 -12.59 13.65 3.53
N THR A 31 -11.51 13.75 2.75
CA THR A 31 -10.34 12.85 2.82
C THR A 31 -9.28 13.35 3.81
N THR A 32 -9.14 14.66 3.94
CA THR A 32 -8.24 15.34 4.90
C THR A 32 -8.53 14.90 6.33
N GLY A 33 -7.50 14.56 7.10
CA GLY A 33 -7.62 14.08 8.48
C GLY A 33 -8.15 12.65 8.63
N ALA A 34 -8.73 12.04 7.57
CA ALA A 34 -9.27 10.69 7.61
C ALA A 34 -8.30 9.64 7.06
N TYR A 35 -7.47 10.03 6.08
CA TYR A 35 -6.51 9.15 5.41
C TYR A 35 -5.19 9.88 5.23
N GLU A 36 -4.39 9.92 6.28
CA GLU A 36 -3.12 10.66 6.29
C GLU A 36 -1.96 9.74 5.90
N TYR A 37 -1.07 10.23 5.04
CA TYR A 37 0.19 9.56 4.78
C TYR A 37 1.19 9.96 5.87
N GLU A 38 1.99 9.00 6.33
CA GLU A 38 3.05 9.23 7.33
C GLU A 38 4.40 9.35 6.60
N PRO A 39 4.89 10.57 6.33
CA PRO A 39 6.14 10.78 5.62
C PRO A 39 7.36 10.41 6.47
N VAL A 40 8.34 9.77 5.83
CA VAL A 40 9.72 9.67 6.31
C VAL A 40 10.48 10.95 5.98
N HIS A 41 10.32 11.47 4.75
CA HIS A 41 10.90 12.73 4.30
C HIS A 41 9.84 13.62 3.64
N ASP A 42 9.91 13.80 2.32
CA ASP A 42 9.05 14.72 1.57
C ASP A 42 7.92 14.01 0.82
N GLU A 43 7.91 12.68 0.81
CA GLU A 43 6.92 11.87 0.12
C GLU A 43 5.56 11.92 0.83
N PHE A 44 4.48 12.01 0.06
CA PHE A 44 3.13 12.23 0.61
C PHE A 44 2.14 11.11 0.25
N GLY A 45 2.62 10.06 -0.40
CA GLY A 45 1.80 9.01 -0.96
C GLY A 45 2.58 8.10 -1.91
N PRO A 46 1.88 7.21 -2.63
CA PRO A 46 0.43 7.01 -2.57
C PRO A 46 -0.04 6.43 -1.23
N LEU A 47 -1.31 6.66 -0.88
CA LEU A 47 -1.90 6.08 0.33
C LEU A 47 -1.86 4.54 0.33
N LYS A 48 -1.60 3.96 1.51
CA LYS A 48 -1.54 2.51 1.74
C LYS A 48 -2.87 1.80 1.46
N LEU A 49 -2.79 0.48 1.22
CA LEU A 49 -3.94 -0.33 0.83
C LEU A 49 -5.08 -0.28 1.85
N SER A 50 -4.80 -0.24 3.14
CA SER A 50 -5.86 -0.10 4.16
C SER A 50 -6.67 1.17 3.98
N HIS A 51 -6.05 2.32 3.69
CA HIS A 51 -6.77 3.57 3.45
C HIS A 51 -7.68 3.47 2.23
N ILE A 52 -7.20 2.85 1.14
CA ILE A 52 -8.01 2.58 -0.05
C ILE A 52 -9.23 1.74 0.32
N ILE A 53 -9.06 0.62 1.03
CA ILE A 53 -10.16 -0.28 1.40
C ILE A 53 -11.15 0.39 2.36
N ARG A 54 -10.67 1.11 3.38
CA ARG A 54 -11.51 1.86 4.34
C ARG A 54 -12.31 2.95 3.65
N PHE A 55 -11.69 3.70 2.74
CA PHE A 55 -12.39 4.67 1.92
C PHE A 55 -13.47 4.03 1.05
N CYS A 56 -13.13 2.93 0.37
CA CYS A 56 -14.08 2.19 -0.45
C CYS A 56 -15.29 1.72 0.35
N GLN A 57 -15.09 1.18 1.56
CA GLN A 57 -16.16 0.80 2.49
C GLN A 57 -17.03 2.00 2.89
N ARG A 58 -16.42 3.14 3.24
CA ARG A 58 -17.14 4.36 3.61
C ARG A 58 -17.98 4.89 2.45
N LEU A 59 -17.41 4.98 1.26
CA LEU A 59 -18.10 5.47 0.07
C LEU A 59 -19.26 4.54 -0.32
N ASP A 60 -19.05 3.23 -0.26
CA ASP A 60 -20.09 2.24 -0.54
C ASP A 60 -21.28 2.36 0.42
N ASN A 61 -21.00 2.53 1.72
CA ASN A 61 -22.02 2.73 2.74
C ASN A 61 -22.80 4.03 2.52
N GLU A 62 -22.13 5.13 2.19
CA GLU A 62 -22.81 6.41 1.89
C GLU A 62 -23.68 6.31 0.64
N MET A 63 -23.20 5.68 -0.44
CA MET A 63 -23.99 5.45 -1.65
C MET A 63 -25.21 4.55 -1.39
N SER A 64 -25.08 3.57 -0.51
CA SER A 64 -26.16 2.64 -0.17
C SER A 64 -27.22 3.28 0.73
N ASN A 65 -26.80 4.12 1.68
CA ASN A 65 -27.70 4.82 2.60
C ASN A 65 -28.42 6.00 1.94
N PHE A 66 -27.82 6.61 0.91
CA PHE A 66 -28.34 7.81 0.24
C PHE A 66 -28.28 7.66 -1.30
N PRO A 67 -29.04 6.72 -1.89
CA PRO A 67 -28.93 6.38 -3.31
C PRO A 67 -29.30 7.52 -4.27
N ASP A 68 -30.12 8.47 -3.81
CA ASP A 68 -30.62 9.61 -4.58
C ASP A 68 -29.78 10.88 -4.40
N CYS A 69 -28.79 10.88 -3.50
CA CYS A 69 -27.93 12.01 -3.24
C CYS A 69 -26.57 11.82 -3.93
N PRO A 70 -26.13 12.73 -4.80
CA PRO A 70 -24.77 12.67 -5.32
C PRO A 70 -23.75 12.94 -4.21
N ILE A 71 -22.62 12.26 -4.28
CA ILE A 71 -21.53 12.37 -3.30
C ILE A 71 -20.36 13.13 -3.93
N VAL A 72 -19.78 14.03 -3.15
CA VAL A 72 -18.55 14.76 -3.47
C VAL A 72 -17.44 14.27 -2.56
N VAL A 73 -16.33 13.82 -3.14
CA VAL A 73 -15.08 13.58 -2.42
C VAL A 73 -14.32 14.90 -2.35
N CYS A 74 -14.07 15.39 -1.14
CA CYS A 74 -13.46 16.70 -0.90
C CYS A 74 -12.05 16.54 -0.35
N ALA A 75 -11.08 17.15 -1.02
CA ALA A 75 -9.72 17.38 -0.49
C ALA A 75 -9.56 18.83 -0.04
N GLU A 76 -8.46 19.14 0.64
CA GLU A 76 -8.12 20.52 0.99
C GLU A 76 -8.00 21.42 -0.25
N GLU A 77 -8.35 22.70 -0.06
CA GLU A 77 -8.25 23.70 -1.11
C GLU A 77 -6.77 24.02 -1.41
N ASN A 78 -6.42 24.10 -2.71
CA ASN A 78 -5.06 24.44 -3.18
C ASN A 78 -3.95 23.50 -2.67
N ASN A 79 -4.27 22.23 -2.42
CA ASN A 79 -3.32 21.21 -2.00
C ASN A 79 -3.23 20.08 -3.05
N PRO A 80 -2.28 20.15 -4.03
CA PRO A 80 -2.13 19.15 -5.09
C PRO A 80 -1.80 17.73 -4.56
N ARG A 81 -1.09 17.63 -3.44
CA ARG A 81 -0.72 16.36 -2.78
C ARG A 81 -1.95 15.64 -2.25
N GLU A 82 -2.77 16.35 -1.48
CA GLU A 82 -4.02 15.81 -0.97
C GLU A 82 -5.01 15.51 -2.10
N PHE A 83 -5.05 16.35 -3.12
CA PHE A 83 -5.94 16.15 -4.26
C PHE A 83 -5.55 14.90 -5.07
N ALA A 84 -4.25 14.64 -5.27
CA ALA A 84 -3.75 13.40 -5.86
C ALA A 84 -4.16 12.16 -5.05
N ASN A 85 -4.03 12.21 -3.72
CA ASN A 85 -4.47 11.13 -2.83
C ASN A 85 -6.00 10.94 -2.82
N ALA A 86 -6.79 12.01 -2.84
CA ALA A 86 -8.25 11.93 -2.95
C ALA A 86 -8.70 11.30 -4.27
N ALA A 87 -8.05 11.68 -5.38
CA ALA A 87 -8.29 11.09 -6.69
C ALA A 87 -7.82 9.64 -6.76
N LEU A 88 -6.73 9.27 -6.07
CA LEU A 88 -6.31 7.88 -5.90
C LEU A 88 -7.42 7.06 -5.23
N LEU A 89 -7.96 7.52 -4.10
CA LEU A 89 -9.02 6.83 -3.36
C LEU A 89 -10.29 6.64 -4.21
N LEU A 90 -10.80 7.71 -4.82
CA LEU A 90 -11.99 7.66 -5.68
C LEU A 90 -11.77 6.77 -6.91
N GLY A 91 -10.62 6.90 -7.56
CA GLY A 91 -10.25 6.10 -8.71
C GLY A 91 -10.12 4.62 -8.38
N SER A 92 -9.52 4.29 -7.24
CA SER A 92 -9.41 2.92 -6.74
C SER A 92 -10.77 2.26 -6.57
N TYR A 93 -11.72 2.97 -5.97
CA TYR A 93 -13.11 2.49 -5.83
C TYR A 93 -13.74 2.17 -7.19
N LEU A 94 -13.60 3.06 -8.18
CA LEU A 94 -14.14 2.87 -9.52
C LEU A 94 -13.49 1.71 -10.28
N ILE A 95 -12.19 1.51 -10.10
CA ILE A 95 -11.45 0.39 -10.70
C ILE A 95 -11.86 -0.93 -10.03
N ILE A 96 -11.85 -1.00 -8.70
CA ILE A 96 -12.09 -2.24 -7.95
C ILE A 96 -13.55 -2.69 -8.07
N LYS A 97 -14.51 -1.80 -7.77
CA LYS A 97 -15.94 -2.16 -7.72
C LYS A 97 -16.59 -2.15 -9.09
N PHE A 98 -16.38 -1.09 -9.88
CA PHE A 98 -17.05 -0.91 -11.17
C PHE A 98 -16.24 -1.43 -12.35
N LYS A 99 -15.04 -2.00 -12.12
CA LYS A 99 -14.16 -2.55 -13.16
C LYS A 99 -13.83 -1.52 -14.25
N THR A 100 -13.82 -0.23 -13.89
CA THR A 100 -13.36 0.83 -14.78
C THR A 100 -11.89 0.62 -15.08
N SER A 101 -11.47 0.74 -16.35
CA SER A 101 -10.05 0.67 -16.68
C SER A 101 -9.32 1.96 -16.31
N ALA A 102 -8.03 1.87 -15.98
CA ALA A 102 -7.23 3.04 -15.65
C ALA A 102 -7.23 4.08 -16.78
N ASP A 103 -7.16 3.63 -18.04
CA ASP A 103 -7.20 4.54 -19.20
C ASP A 103 -8.56 5.25 -19.36
N LYS A 104 -9.68 4.57 -19.05
CA LYS A 104 -11.00 5.23 -19.05
C LYS A 104 -11.08 6.27 -17.94
N LEU A 105 -10.58 5.92 -16.76
CA LEU A 105 -10.53 6.83 -15.61
C LEU A 105 -9.64 8.06 -15.91
N ARG A 106 -8.47 7.88 -16.52
CA ARG A 106 -7.58 8.98 -16.93
C ARG A 106 -8.28 9.98 -17.85
N LYS A 107 -9.14 9.51 -18.75
CA LYS A 107 -9.95 10.38 -19.62
C LYS A 107 -10.96 11.21 -18.83
N CYS A 108 -11.56 10.67 -17.76
CA CYS A 108 -12.43 11.43 -16.86
C CYS A 108 -11.67 12.57 -16.15
N PHE A 109 -10.35 12.44 -16.01
CA PHE A 109 -9.46 13.43 -15.40
C PHE A 109 -8.57 14.16 -16.44
N ALA A 110 -8.95 14.19 -17.71
CA ALA A 110 -8.14 14.80 -18.77
C ALA A 110 -7.92 16.32 -18.59
N TRP A 111 -8.77 16.99 -17.82
CA TRP A 111 -8.66 18.41 -17.48
C TRP A 111 -7.55 18.71 -16.45
N ALA A 112 -7.10 17.68 -15.70
CA ALA A 112 -6.08 17.82 -14.68
C ALA A 112 -4.69 17.46 -15.24
N ASP A 113 -3.74 18.35 -15.00
CA ASP A 113 -2.32 18.18 -15.28
C ASP A 113 -1.52 18.02 -13.97
N ASP A 114 -0.18 18.04 -14.07
CA ASP A 114 0.70 17.85 -12.92
C ASP A 114 0.64 19.01 -11.90
N SER A 115 0.05 20.17 -12.25
CA SER A 115 -0.22 21.24 -11.28
C SER A 115 -1.41 20.94 -10.36
N ILE A 116 -2.30 20.03 -10.80
CA ILE A 116 -3.47 19.58 -10.04
C ILE A 116 -3.15 18.30 -9.26
N PHE A 117 -2.34 17.41 -9.85
CA PHE A 117 -1.90 16.17 -9.23
C PHE A 117 -0.38 16.16 -9.13
N GLU A 118 0.15 16.48 -7.96
CA GLU A 118 1.59 16.33 -7.71
C GLU A 118 1.96 14.85 -7.92
N PRO A 119 3.02 14.55 -8.69
CA PRO A 119 3.51 13.17 -8.82
C PRO A 119 4.11 12.67 -7.50
N TYR A 120 4.04 11.36 -7.25
CA TYR A 120 4.63 10.75 -6.07
C TYR A 120 6.14 10.59 -6.25
N ARG A 121 6.89 10.89 -5.20
CA ARG A 121 8.35 10.72 -5.11
C ARG A 121 8.70 9.57 -4.16
N ASP A 122 9.96 9.18 -4.16
CA ASP A 122 10.49 8.21 -3.21
C ASP A 122 10.74 8.83 -1.82
N ALA A 123 11.03 7.96 -0.85
CA ALA A 123 11.28 8.33 0.54
C ALA A 123 12.76 8.65 0.82
N SER A 124 13.51 9.13 -0.17
CA SER A 124 14.91 9.54 -0.01
C SER A 124 15.00 11.01 0.43
N PRO A 125 16.04 11.38 1.22
CA PRO A 125 16.27 12.77 1.62
C PRO A 125 16.82 13.65 0.49
N GLU A 126 17.24 13.03 -0.62
CA GLU A 126 17.83 13.66 -1.79
C GLU A 126 16.75 14.26 -2.71
N GLU A 127 17.15 15.06 -3.70
CA GLU A 127 16.21 15.52 -4.72
C GLU A 127 15.72 14.34 -5.55
N ALA A 128 14.39 14.23 -5.71
CA ALA A 128 13.79 13.15 -6.47
C ALA A 128 14.07 13.32 -7.98
N ASP A 129 14.59 12.26 -8.59
CA ASP A 129 14.88 12.16 -10.02
C ASP A 129 13.91 11.21 -10.77
N PHE A 130 13.06 10.51 -10.03
CA PHE A 130 12.04 9.61 -10.55
C PHE A 130 10.69 9.86 -9.85
N PHE A 131 9.61 9.86 -10.64
CA PHE A 131 8.26 10.11 -10.15
C PHE A 131 7.29 9.06 -10.66
N VAL A 132 6.34 8.68 -9.80
CA VAL A 132 5.19 7.84 -10.15
C VAL A 132 3.96 8.73 -10.24
N HIS A 133 3.26 8.70 -11.38
CA HIS A 133 2.05 9.51 -11.54
C HIS A 133 0.82 8.75 -11.03
N LEU A 134 -0.25 9.49 -10.70
CA LEU A 134 -1.54 8.94 -10.29
C LEU A 134 -2.08 7.85 -11.24
N ASN A 135 -1.86 8.04 -12.55
CA ASN A 135 -2.27 7.07 -13.56
C ASN A 135 -1.52 5.73 -13.48
N ASP A 136 -0.26 5.75 -13.05
CA ASP A 136 0.54 4.53 -12.85
C ASP A 136 0.02 3.74 -11.65
N CYS A 137 -0.36 4.44 -10.56
CA CYS A 137 -1.03 3.84 -9.41
C CYS A 137 -2.36 3.19 -9.82
N TRP A 138 -3.20 3.88 -10.61
CA TRP A 138 -4.44 3.30 -11.12
C TRP A 138 -4.20 2.05 -11.99
N ARG A 139 -3.19 2.06 -12.85
CA ARG A 139 -2.80 0.87 -13.64
C ARG A 139 -2.33 -0.27 -12.75
N ALA A 140 -1.62 0.00 -11.66
CA ALA A 140 -1.21 -1.01 -10.70
C ALA A 140 -2.43 -1.65 -10.00
N ILE A 141 -3.39 -0.84 -9.57
CA ILE A 141 -4.64 -1.31 -8.94
C ILE A 141 -5.48 -2.13 -9.93
N GLU A 142 -5.59 -1.70 -11.19
CA GLU A 142 -6.27 -2.46 -12.22
C GLU A 142 -5.61 -3.84 -12.43
N LYS A 143 -4.28 -3.90 -12.52
CA LYS A 143 -3.54 -5.17 -12.63
C LYS A 143 -3.74 -6.06 -11.40
N ALA A 144 -3.69 -5.50 -10.19
CA ALA A 144 -3.94 -6.23 -8.95
C ALA A 144 -5.35 -6.83 -8.93
N ARG A 145 -6.36 -6.05 -9.36
CA ARG A 145 -7.74 -6.53 -9.52
C ARG A 145 -7.86 -7.66 -10.54
N LEU A 146 -7.20 -7.54 -11.70
CA LEU A 146 -7.21 -8.58 -12.74
C LEU A 146 -6.51 -9.88 -12.32
N ARG A 147 -5.71 -9.85 -11.25
CA ARG A 147 -5.06 -11.01 -10.64
C ARG A 147 -5.76 -11.49 -9.37
N ASP A 148 -6.93 -10.93 -9.04
CA ASP A 148 -7.67 -11.20 -7.81
C ASP A 148 -6.89 -10.93 -6.51
N TRP A 149 -5.87 -10.06 -6.56
CA TRP A 149 -5.12 -9.63 -5.36
C TRP A 149 -5.97 -8.69 -4.51
N ILE A 150 -6.80 -7.87 -5.16
CA ILE A 150 -7.76 -6.98 -4.53
C ILE A 150 -9.10 -7.17 -5.25
N ARG A 151 -10.15 -7.50 -4.51
CA ARG A 151 -11.46 -7.81 -5.09
C ARG A 151 -12.59 -7.22 -4.26
N TYR A 152 -13.58 -6.69 -4.97
CA TYR A 152 -14.90 -6.40 -4.43
C TYR A 152 -15.84 -7.51 -4.89
N GLY A 153 -16.52 -8.15 -3.93
CA GLY A 153 -17.48 -9.20 -4.23
C GLY A 153 -16.92 -10.62 -4.15
N GLY A 154 -17.10 -11.23 -2.97
CA GLY A 154 -17.28 -12.67 -2.80
C GLY A 154 -18.77 -13.03 -2.68
N ARG A 155 -19.10 -14.16 -2.04
CA ARG A 155 -20.50 -14.62 -1.83
C ARG A 155 -21.42 -13.62 -1.12
N SER A 156 -20.88 -12.58 -0.48
CA SER A 156 -21.64 -11.59 0.29
C SER A 156 -21.67 -10.17 -0.30
N GLY A 157 -21.04 -9.91 -1.46
CA GLY A 157 -20.96 -8.54 -2.00
C GLY A 157 -20.23 -7.55 -1.07
N SER A 158 -19.12 -7.96 -0.44
CA SER A 158 -18.38 -7.14 0.52
C SER A 158 -16.93 -6.87 0.09
N TRP A 159 -16.32 -5.86 0.73
CA TRP A 159 -14.89 -5.54 0.68
C TRP A 159 -14.03 -6.48 1.57
N GLY A 160 -14.64 -7.54 2.14
CA GLY A 160 -14.12 -8.26 3.31
C GLY A 160 -13.28 -9.51 3.04
N GLU A 161 -12.92 -9.80 1.79
CA GLU A 161 -11.96 -10.89 1.52
C GLU A 161 -10.52 -10.49 1.84
N TYR A 162 -10.27 -9.17 2.00
CA TYR A 162 -9.03 -8.64 2.51
C TYR A 162 -9.18 -8.30 3.99
N ASN A 163 -8.35 -8.91 4.85
CA ASN A 163 -8.36 -8.64 6.28
C ASN A 163 -7.63 -7.32 6.58
N VAL A 164 -8.34 -6.21 6.42
CA VAL A 164 -7.78 -4.87 6.64
C VAL A 164 -7.27 -4.66 8.08
N ASN A 165 -7.89 -5.30 9.07
CA ASN A 165 -7.46 -5.21 10.46
C ASN A 165 -6.11 -5.91 10.68
N GLU A 166 -5.88 -7.05 10.03
CA GLU A 166 -4.60 -7.76 10.09
C GLU A 166 -3.51 -6.99 9.34
N TYR A 167 -3.84 -6.39 8.19
CA TYR A 167 -2.92 -5.47 7.52
C TYR A 167 -2.52 -4.32 8.43
N GLU A 168 -3.48 -3.60 9.03
CA GLU A 168 -3.21 -2.48 9.93
C GLU A 168 -2.45 -2.93 11.20
N HIS A 169 -2.70 -4.16 11.67
CA HIS A 169 -1.96 -4.74 12.79
C HIS A 169 -0.48 -4.88 12.44
N TYR A 170 -0.13 -5.51 11.33
CA TYR A 170 1.27 -5.76 10.95
C TYR A 170 1.97 -4.57 10.27
N ASP A 171 1.22 -3.62 9.73
CA ASP A 171 1.74 -2.32 9.24
C ASP A 171 2.32 -1.46 10.38
N ASN A 172 1.80 -1.65 11.59
CA ASN A 172 2.26 -0.93 12.77
C ASN A 172 3.72 -1.28 13.12
N VAL A 173 4.54 -0.25 13.31
CA VAL A 173 5.95 -0.35 13.74
C VAL A 173 6.15 -1.15 15.03
N ALA A 174 5.12 -1.23 15.88
CA ALA A 174 5.13 -1.98 17.13
C ALA A 174 4.93 -3.50 16.94
N ASN A 175 4.53 -3.94 15.74
CA ASN A 175 4.05 -5.30 15.46
C ASN A 175 4.78 -5.99 14.28
N GLY A 176 6.02 -5.59 13.97
CA GLY A 176 6.90 -6.32 13.04
C GLY A 176 7.04 -5.72 11.64
N ARG A 177 6.26 -4.68 11.28
CA ARG A 177 6.25 -4.04 9.95
C ARG A 177 6.31 -5.06 8.82
N LEU A 178 5.23 -5.80 8.65
CA LEU A 178 5.14 -6.93 7.74
C LEU A 178 4.01 -6.75 6.73
N HIS A 179 4.30 -6.95 5.45
CA HIS A 179 3.36 -6.72 4.36
C HIS A 179 3.41 -7.83 3.32
N ILE A 180 2.25 -8.37 2.96
CA ILE A 180 2.12 -9.28 1.82
C ILE A 180 2.22 -8.46 0.54
N ILE A 181 3.30 -8.63 -0.22
CA ILE A 181 3.52 -7.92 -1.48
C ILE A 181 2.89 -8.68 -2.65
N VAL A 182 3.06 -10.00 -2.65
CA VAL A 182 2.45 -10.90 -3.64
C VAL A 182 1.67 -11.98 -2.90
N PRO A 183 0.32 -11.98 -2.96
CA PRO A 183 -0.51 -12.94 -2.26
C PRO A 183 -0.07 -14.39 -2.50
N GLY A 184 0.20 -15.11 -1.40
CA GLY A 184 0.63 -16.51 -1.44
C GLY A 184 2.05 -16.75 -1.98
N LYS A 185 2.88 -15.69 -2.12
CA LYS A 185 4.23 -15.81 -2.68
C LYS A 185 5.31 -15.00 -1.98
N ILE A 186 5.07 -13.72 -1.69
CA ILE A 186 6.10 -12.82 -1.16
C ILE A 186 5.53 -11.99 -0.02
N VAL A 187 6.23 -12.02 1.11
CA VAL A 187 6.03 -11.10 2.22
C VAL A 187 7.32 -10.30 2.43
N ALA A 188 7.21 -8.99 2.62
CA ALA A 188 8.31 -8.11 3.03
C ALA A 188 8.16 -7.78 4.51
N PHE A 189 9.27 -7.68 5.24
CA PHE A 189 9.24 -7.36 6.65
C PHE A 189 10.51 -6.63 7.13
N GLN A 190 10.42 -5.98 8.31
CA GLN A 190 11.59 -5.33 8.93
C GLN A 190 12.65 -6.35 9.35
N GLY A 191 13.92 -6.02 9.09
CA GLY A 191 15.07 -6.87 9.41
C GLY A 191 15.17 -7.22 10.90
N PRO A 192 15.16 -8.51 11.25
CA PRO A 192 15.30 -8.92 12.64
C PRO A 192 16.73 -8.73 13.14
N LYS A 193 16.88 -8.69 14.47
CA LYS A 193 18.14 -8.49 15.18
C LYS A 193 18.33 -9.60 16.22
N ASN A 194 19.57 -9.95 16.54
CA ASN A 194 19.84 -10.83 17.67
C ASN A 194 19.59 -10.08 19.00
N LEU A 195 18.46 -10.38 19.64
CA LEU A 195 18.03 -9.75 20.89
C LEU A 195 18.32 -10.59 22.14
N ARG A 196 19.22 -11.58 22.04
CA ARG A 196 19.65 -12.45 23.15
C ARG A 196 18.47 -13.13 23.87
N GLY A 197 17.58 -13.74 23.08
CA GLY A 197 16.42 -14.51 23.58
C GLY A 197 15.14 -13.72 23.84
N ARG A 198 15.14 -12.39 23.63
CA ARG A 198 13.91 -11.58 23.68
C ARG A 198 13.21 -11.58 22.33
N LYS A 199 11.88 -11.69 22.30
CA LYS A 199 11.10 -11.58 21.05
C LYS A 199 11.21 -10.17 20.44
N TYR A 200 11.15 -9.13 21.26
CA TYR A 200 11.29 -7.73 20.83
C TYR A 200 12.00 -6.88 21.89
N MET A 201 12.46 -5.69 21.49
CA MET A 201 13.07 -4.69 22.38
C MET A 201 12.88 -3.30 21.79
N ASP A 202 12.58 -2.32 22.65
CA ASP A 202 12.56 -0.91 22.25
C ASP A 202 13.95 -0.30 22.44
N HIS A 203 14.48 0.35 21.40
CA HIS A 203 15.78 1.00 21.40
C HIS A 203 15.75 2.26 20.54
N MET A 204 16.19 3.40 21.11
CA MET A 204 16.24 4.70 20.43
C MET A 204 14.92 5.08 19.71
N GLY A 205 13.78 4.82 20.36
CA GLY A 205 12.45 5.14 19.81
C GLY A 205 11.96 4.18 18.71
N ARG A 206 12.72 3.14 18.39
CA ARG A 206 12.32 2.08 17.45
C ARG A 206 12.07 0.77 18.18
N ARG A 207 11.10 -0.01 17.70
CA ARG A 207 10.97 -1.41 18.10
C ARG A 207 11.81 -2.29 17.20
N LEU A 208 12.60 -3.15 17.82
CA LEU A 208 13.39 -4.19 17.17
C LEU A 208 12.76 -5.54 17.45
N PHE A 209 12.85 -6.46 16.50
CA PHE A 209 12.30 -7.80 16.59
C PHE A 209 13.40 -8.83 16.40
N SER A 210 13.32 -9.95 17.11
CA SER A 210 14.17 -11.13 16.86
C SER A 210 13.54 -12.02 15.79
N PRO A 211 14.30 -12.95 15.18
CA PRO A 211 13.72 -13.98 14.31
C PRO A 211 12.53 -14.69 14.96
N SER A 212 12.67 -15.09 16.24
CA SER A 212 11.65 -15.80 17.02
C SER A 212 10.32 -15.06 17.22
N TYR A 213 10.28 -13.75 16.97
CA TYR A 213 9.02 -13.01 16.93
C TYR A 213 8.16 -13.44 15.74
N TYR A 214 8.80 -13.69 14.60
CA TYR A 214 8.14 -13.99 13.33
C TYR A 214 7.77 -15.46 13.15
N HIS A 215 8.32 -16.39 13.93
CA HIS A 215 8.14 -17.84 13.72
C HIS A 215 6.66 -18.26 13.63
N ASP A 216 5.87 -17.95 14.66
CA ASP A 216 4.44 -18.29 14.70
C ASP A 216 3.67 -17.63 13.54
N ILE A 217 4.04 -16.40 13.18
CA ILE A 217 3.45 -15.63 12.08
C ILE A 217 3.76 -16.31 10.74
N PHE A 218 5.03 -16.65 10.53
CA PHE A 218 5.55 -17.26 9.31
C PHE A 218 4.97 -18.66 9.10
N HIS A 219 4.85 -19.48 10.14
CA HIS A 219 4.14 -20.76 10.08
C HIS A 219 2.67 -20.58 9.71
N ALA A 220 1.97 -19.63 10.33
CA ALA A 220 0.57 -19.35 10.02
C ALA A 220 0.36 -18.86 8.57
N MET A 221 1.31 -18.08 8.04
CA MET A 221 1.29 -17.59 6.66
C MET A 221 1.73 -18.64 5.62
N GLY A 222 2.39 -19.72 6.05
CA GLY A 222 2.98 -20.71 5.13
C GLY A 222 4.27 -20.22 4.47
N VAL A 223 5.06 -19.42 5.19
CA VAL A 223 6.44 -19.08 4.81
C VAL A 223 7.30 -20.34 4.87
N VAL A 224 8.14 -20.52 3.86
CA VAL A 224 9.05 -21.68 3.76
C VAL A 224 10.52 -21.28 3.73
N ALA A 225 10.80 -20.02 3.41
CA ALA A 225 12.15 -19.52 3.37
C ALA A 225 12.22 -18.03 3.67
N VAL A 226 13.31 -17.62 4.32
CA VAL A 226 13.68 -16.24 4.59
C VAL A 226 14.82 -15.85 3.65
N VAL A 227 14.72 -14.67 3.06
CA VAL A 227 15.73 -14.10 2.17
C VAL A 227 16.25 -12.80 2.81
N CYS A 228 17.50 -12.81 3.22
CA CYS A 228 18.21 -11.68 3.81
C CYS A 228 19.00 -10.93 2.73
N LEU A 229 18.72 -9.63 2.56
CA LEU A 229 19.34 -8.79 1.53
C LEU A 229 20.44 -7.87 2.06
N ASN A 230 20.58 -7.74 3.39
CA ASN A 230 21.58 -6.91 4.07
C ASN A 230 22.62 -7.77 4.80
N ASP A 231 23.57 -7.12 5.48
CA ASP A 231 24.43 -7.82 6.44
C ASP A 231 23.57 -8.40 7.57
N ALA A 232 23.66 -9.71 7.79
CA ALA A 232 22.81 -10.39 8.76
C ALA A 232 23.21 -10.01 10.20
N GLU A 233 22.24 -9.48 10.96
CA GLU A 233 22.41 -9.10 12.38
C GLU A 233 21.87 -10.16 13.35
N TYR A 234 21.66 -11.36 12.83
CA TYR A 234 21.24 -12.56 13.53
C TYR A 234 21.84 -13.79 12.82
N PRO A 235 22.08 -14.90 13.53
CA PRO A 235 22.57 -16.12 12.91
C PRO A 235 21.43 -16.80 12.10
N PRO A 236 21.69 -17.27 10.86
CA PRO A 236 20.69 -17.98 10.04
C PRO A 236 19.99 -19.14 10.77
N SER A 237 20.72 -19.81 11.68
CA SER A 237 20.20 -20.89 12.52
C SER A 237 18.96 -20.52 13.32
N ASP A 238 18.78 -19.24 13.68
CA ASP A 238 17.59 -18.78 14.41
C ASP A 238 16.30 -19.05 13.62
N PHE A 239 16.35 -19.07 12.29
CA PHE A 239 15.23 -19.47 11.42
C PHE A 239 15.33 -20.93 10.97
N GLU A 240 16.53 -21.46 10.69
CA GLU A 240 16.72 -22.83 10.22
C GLU A 240 16.29 -23.87 11.25
N ASP A 241 16.58 -23.63 12.53
CA ASP A 241 16.19 -24.51 13.64
C ASP A 241 14.66 -24.58 13.82
N ASP A 242 13.93 -23.57 13.33
CA ASP A 242 12.46 -23.51 13.33
C ASP A 242 11.84 -24.00 12.00
N GLY A 243 12.68 -24.50 11.08
CA GLY A 243 12.26 -25.16 9.84
C GLY A 243 12.13 -24.26 8.62
N PHE A 244 12.64 -23.01 8.66
CA PHE A 244 12.68 -22.13 7.50
C PHE A 244 14.04 -22.22 6.79
N GLU A 245 14.04 -22.34 5.46
CA GLU A 245 15.29 -22.19 4.71
C GLU A 245 15.78 -20.73 4.79
N HIS A 246 17.09 -20.52 4.93
CA HIS A 246 17.67 -19.19 4.95
C HIS A 246 18.55 -18.94 3.72
N HIS A 247 18.28 -17.87 3.00
CA HIS A 247 19.04 -17.46 1.82
C HIS A 247 19.64 -16.08 2.05
N HIS A 248 20.96 -15.99 2.03
CA HIS A 248 21.67 -14.71 2.10
C HIS A 248 22.01 -14.22 0.70
N LEU A 249 21.29 -13.19 0.24
CA LEU A 249 21.45 -12.56 -1.08
C LEU A 249 21.95 -11.13 -0.94
N PHE A 250 23.04 -10.93 -0.19
CA PHE A 250 23.63 -9.62 0.05
C PHE A 250 24.41 -9.10 -1.16
N TRP A 251 24.33 -7.79 -1.39
CA TRP A 251 25.25 -7.05 -2.25
C TRP A 251 25.74 -5.79 -1.52
N PRO A 252 27.02 -5.40 -1.71
CA PRO A 252 27.56 -4.21 -1.08
C PRO A 252 26.81 -2.94 -1.49
N PRO A 253 26.69 -1.94 -0.59
CA PRO A 253 25.98 -0.68 -0.84
C PRO A 253 26.69 0.27 -1.83
N ALA A 254 27.66 -0.21 -2.61
CA ALA A 254 28.29 0.57 -3.67
C ALA A 254 27.33 0.87 -4.83
N SER A 255 26.18 0.19 -4.89
CA SER A 255 25.09 0.42 -5.84
C SER A 255 23.74 0.27 -5.14
N PRO A 256 22.77 1.17 -5.40
CA PRO A 256 21.40 1.02 -4.88
C PRO A 256 20.66 -0.16 -5.52
N ALA A 257 21.03 -0.56 -6.75
CA ALA A 257 20.43 -1.69 -7.45
C ALA A 257 21.24 -2.99 -7.24
N PRO A 258 20.56 -4.16 -7.09
CA PRO A 258 21.24 -5.45 -7.00
C PRO A 258 21.87 -5.85 -8.34
N PRO A 259 23.02 -6.53 -8.34
CA PRO A 259 23.59 -7.11 -9.56
C PRO A 259 22.66 -8.14 -10.21
N ASP A 260 22.73 -8.29 -11.54
CA ASP A 260 21.92 -9.25 -12.31
C ASP A 260 21.96 -10.69 -11.76
N ALA A 261 23.11 -11.11 -11.24
CA ALA A 261 23.27 -12.45 -10.65
C ALA A 261 22.43 -12.62 -9.36
N VAL A 262 22.35 -11.58 -8.53
CA VAL A 262 21.54 -11.56 -7.30
C VAL A 262 20.06 -11.56 -7.68
N ALA A 263 19.66 -10.64 -8.57
CA ALA A 263 18.28 -10.55 -9.07
C ALA A 263 17.81 -11.86 -9.71
N SER A 264 18.65 -12.48 -10.55
CA SER A 264 18.35 -13.76 -11.19
C SER A 264 18.20 -14.89 -10.18
N THR A 265 18.98 -14.88 -9.10
CA THR A 265 18.89 -15.88 -8.03
C THR A 265 17.58 -15.73 -7.26
N PHE A 266 17.23 -14.49 -6.87
CA PHE A 266 15.94 -14.20 -6.25
C PHE A 266 14.77 -14.64 -7.14
N LEU A 267 14.80 -14.34 -8.44
CA LEU A 267 13.75 -14.74 -9.37
C LEU A 267 13.62 -16.27 -9.46
N ARG A 268 14.72 -17.02 -9.47
CA ARG A 268 14.67 -18.50 -9.45
C ARG A 268 14.05 -19.04 -8.16
N LEU A 269 14.33 -18.41 -7.02
CA LEU A 269 13.70 -18.77 -5.74
C LEU A 269 12.20 -18.47 -5.77
N ALA A 270 11.81 -17.24 -6.15
CA ALA A 270 10.42 -16.78 -6.15
C ALA A 270 9.53 -17.52 -7.17
N THR A 271 10.12 -17.99 -8.28
CA THR A 271 9.42 -18.75 -9.33
C THR A 271 9.59 -20.27 -9.21
N SER A 272 10.27 -20.74 -8.16
CA SER A 272 10.44 -22.17 -7.89
C SER A 272 9.08 -22.88 -7.82
N PRO A 273 8.95 -24.11 -8.36
CA PRO A 273 7.72 -24.90 -8.27
C PRO A 273 7.38 -25.33 -6.84
N ARG A 274 8.29 -25.11 -5.87
CA ARG A 274 7.99 -25.31 -4.44
C ARG A 274 6.80 -24.45 -4.01
N ARG A 275 5.97 -25.05 -3.16
CA ARG A 275 4.84 -24.36 -2.52
C ARG A 275 5.36 -23.64 -1.28
N GLY A 276 4.85 -22.44 -1.03
CA GLY A 276 5.20 -21.62 0.13
C GLY A 276 5.46 -20.16 -0.22
N ILE A 277 5.54 -19.34 0.82
CA ILE A 277 5.85 -17.91 0.77
C ILE A 277 7.33 -17.69 1.05
N LEU A 278 7.95 -16.75 0.34
CA LEU A 278 9.28 -16.22 0.68
C LEU A 278 9.11 -14.96 1.53
N ALA A 279 9.79 -14.92 2.67
CA ALA A 279 9.87 -13.74 3.52
C ALA A 279 11.17 -12.97 3.23
N LEU A 280 11.03 -11.74 2.74
CA LEU A 280 12.14 -10.90 2.30
C LEU A 280 12.38 -9.78 3.30
N HIS A 281 13.63 -9.55 3.70
CA HIS A 281 13.98 -8.36 4.46
C HIS A 281 15.33 -7.76 4.03
N CYS A 282 15.44 -6.46 4.21
CA CYS A 282 16.70 -5.72 4.34
C CYS A 282 16.80 -5.21 5.79
N ASP A 283 17.29 -3.99 6.03
CA ASP A 283 17.26 -3.41 7.39
C ASP A 283 15.84 -2.95 7.75
N ASP A 284 15.24 -2.06 6.95
CA ASP A 284 13.92 -1.51 7.22
C ASP A 284 12.76 -2.21 6.49
N GLY A 285 13.06 -3.10 5.53
CA GLY A 285 12.05 -3.84 4.77
C GLY A 285 11.30 -3.00 3.74
N LEU A 286 11.93 -1.93 3.25
CA LEU A 286 11.42 -1.01 2.23
C LEU A 286 12.12 -1.21 0.88
#